data_AF-A0A7S2KUQ4-F1
#
_entry.id   AF-A0A7S2KUQ4-F1
#
_cell.length_a   1.000
_cell.length_b   1.000
_cell.length_c   1.000
_cell.angle_alpha   90.00
_cell.angle_beta   90.00
_cell.angle_gamma   90.00
#
_symmetry.space_group_name_H-M   'P 1'
#
loop_
_entity.id
_entity.type
_entity.pdbx_description
1 polymer ?
#
loop_
_entity_poly.entity_id
_entity_poly.type
_entity_poly.pdbx_seq_one_letter_code
_entity_poly.pdbx_strand_id
1 'polypeptide(L)'
;NWVYSQRQQYQLSKEGKLFSMTGERIQKLESIGVVICKGPWDIKFQQLELYKAMYGHCNVPITTGALGNWVTSQRQQYQLLREGIYSNMNDERIQKLNSIGFQWCTPRKRNTTQPACLWDIRFQELQSYRARHGHTSVPGNSEVLGTWVRTQRQYYRLSKRGKKSPMTDERIR
;
A
#
# COMPACT_ATOMS: atom_id res chain seq x y z
N ASN A 1 -37.61 17.48 3.64
CA ASN A 1 -38.01 16.31 4.46
C ASN A 1 -36.96 15.19 4.31
N TRP A 2 -35.89 15.30 5.09
CA TRP A 2 -34.63 14.52 4.97
C TRP A 2 -34.84 12.99 5.06
N VAL A 3 -35.83 12.57 5.84
CA VAL A 3 -36.20 11.16 6.02
C VAL A 3 -36.68 10.50 4.73
N TYR A 4 -37.33 11.25 3.83
CA TYR A 4 -37.84 10.71 2.56
C TYR A 4 -36.70 10.35 1.60
N SER A 5 -35.72 11.24 1.48
CA SER A 5 -34.53 11.03 0.65
C SER A 5 -33.65 9.88 1.17
N GLN A 6 -33.52 9.75 2.50
CA GLN A 6 -32.78 8.64 3.12
C GLN A 6 -33.47 7.29 2.90
N ARG A 7 -34.81 7.25 3.00
CA ARG A 7 -35.61 6.04 2.72
C ARG A 7 -35.53 5.64 1.26
N GLN A 8 -35.52 6.61 0.34
CA GLN A 8 -35.39 6.31 -1.08
C GLN A 8 -34.00 5.76 -1.43
N GLN A 9 -32.93 6.30 -0.82
CA GLN A 9 -31.56 5.80 -0.99
C GLN A 9 -31.36 4.39 -0.42
N TYR A 10 -31.98 4.09 0.72
CA TYR A 10 -31.98 2.73 1.29
C TYR A 10 -32.73 1.73 0.40
N GLN A 11 -33.84 2.14 -0.21
CA GLN A 11 -34.61 1.28 -1.12
C GLN A 11 -33.82 0.97 -2.41
N LEU A 12 -33.18 1.97 -3.00
CA LEU A 12 -32.33 1.81 -4.19
C LEU A 12 -31.05 0.99 -3.90
N SER A 13 -30.56 1.01 -2.66
CA SER A 13 -29.45 0.16 -2.20
C SER A 13 -29.85 -1.31 -2.10
N LYS A 14 -31.11 -1.63 -1.78
CA LYS A 14 -31.60 -3.02 -1.81
C LYS A 14 -31.77 -3.56 -3.23
N GLU A 15 -31.90 -2.69 -4.22
CA GLU A 15 -32.07 -3.03 -5.63
C GLU A 15 -30.74 -3.18 -6.41
N GLY A 16 -29.58 -3.17 -5.71
CA GLY A 16 -28.27 -3.49 -6.31
C GLY A 16 -27.70 -2.44 -7.27
N LYS A 17 -28.28 -1.24 -7.32
CA LYS A 17 -27.88 -0.15 -8.25
C LYS A 17 -26.89 0.86 -7.64
N LEU A 18 -26.02 0.48 -6.71
CA LEU A 18 -25.07 1.42 -6.11
C LEU A 18 -23.74 1.43 -6.87
N PHE A 19 -23.52 2.44 -7.71
CA PHE A 19 -22.18 2.80 -8.17
C PHE A 19 -21.82 4.23 -7.76
N SER A 20 -20.62 4.33 -7.18
CA SER A 20 -19.71 5.48 -7.20
C SER A 20 -20.11 6.73 -6.40
N MET A 21 -19.80 6.69 -5.10
CA MET A 21 -19.42 7.92 -4.39
C MET A 21 -18.00 8.30 -4.84
N THR A 22 -17.87 9.34 -5.65
CA THR A 22 -16.57 9.86 -6.09
C THR A 22 -15.80 10.48 -4.91
N GLY A 23 -14.46 10.45 -4.97
CA GLY A 23 -13.59 10.98 -3.92
C GLY A 23 -13.85 12.46 -3.57
N GLU A 24 -14.26 13.27 -4.54
CA GLU A 24 -14.68 14.66 -4.32
C GLU A 24 -15.93 14.77 -3.44
N ARG A 25 -16.89 13.86 -3.61
CA ARG A 25 -18.12 13.86 -2.82
C ARG A 25 -17.84 13.47 -1.38
N ILE A 26 -16.87 12.58 -1.15
CA ILE A 26 -16.37 12.19 0.17
C ILE A 26 -15.68 13.39 0.84
N GLN A 27 -14.75 14.06 0.16
CA GLN A 27 -14.06 15.25 0.69
C GLN A 27 -15.03 16.37 1.07
N LYS A 28 -16.04 16.61 0.23
CA LYS A 28 -17.05 17.64 0.49
C LYS A 28 -17.90 17.32 1.72
N LEU A 29 -18.23 16.04 1.93
CA LEU A 29 -18.97 15.58 3.11
C LEU A 29 -18.10 15.64 4.39
N GLU A 30 -16.83 15.24 4.32
CA GLU A 30 -15.90 15.38 5.44
C GLU A 30 -15.68 16.84 5.84
N SER A 31 -15.63 17.76 4.87
CA SER A 31 -15.42 19.20 5.11
C SER A 31 -16.56 19.89 5.89
N ILE A 32 -17.76 19.31 5.89
CA ILE A 32 -18.93 19.81 6.62
C ILE A 32 -19.24 18.99 7.88
N GLY A 33 -18.30 18.15 8.32
CA GLY A 33 -18.42 17.34 9.54
C GLY A 33 -19.29 16.10 9.42
N VAL A 34 -19.66 15.67 8.20
CA VAL A 34 -20.39 14.42 8.00
C VAL A 34 -19.42 13.25 8.09
N VAL A 35 -19.46 12.53 9.20
CA VAL A 35 -18.70 11.30 9.40
C VAL A 35 -19.30 10.21 8.51
N ILE A 36 -18.66 9.93 7.38
CA ILE A 36 -18.92 8.72 6.62
C ILE A 36 -18.39 7.56 7.47
N CYS A 37 -19.25 6.60 7.83
CA CYS A 37 -18.90 5.48 8.70
C CYS A 37 -17.70 4.70 8.13
N LYS A 38 -16.50 4.96 8.64
CA LYS A 38 -15.27 4.29 8.21
C LYS A 38 -15.24 2.89 8.82
N GLY A 39 -14.89 1.89 8.02
CA GLY A 39 -14.78 0.52 8.51
C GLY A 39 -13.66 0.38 9.54
N PRO A 40 -13.66 -0.69 10.37
CA PRO A 40 -12.63 -0.91 11.40
C PRO A 40 -11.18 -0.85 10.85
N TRP A 41 -10.98 -1.27 9.59
CA TRP A 41 -9.69 -1.20 8.92
C TRP A 41 -9.27 0.25 8.61
N ASP A 42 -10.18 1.07 8.08
CA ASP A 42 -9.88 2.47 7.71
C ASP A 42 -9.60 3.34 8.95
N ILE A 43 -10.26 3.06 10.08
CA ILE A 43 -9.95 3.71 11.37
C ILE A 43 -8.52 3.41 11.80
N LYS A 44 -8.08 2.14 11.69
CA LYS A 44 -6.71 1.74 12.02
C LYS A 44 -5.68 2.32 11.06
N PHE A 45 -6.03 2.42 9.77
CA PHE A 45 -5.21 3.08 8.77
C PHE A 45 -4.98 4.55 9.12
N GLN A 46 -6.02 5.30 9.51
CA GLN A 46 -5.87 6.68 9.97
C GLN A 46 -5.01 6.82 11.22
N GLN A 47 -5.15 5.90 12.18
CA GLN A 47 -4.25 5.87 13.34
C GLN A 47 -2.79 5.69 12.92
N LEU A 48 -2.52 4.90 11.87
CA LEU A 48 -1.19 4.74 11.32
C LEU A 48 -0.69 5.99 10.59
N GLU A 49 -1.56 6.71 9.86
CA GLU A 49 -1.22 7.99 9.24
C GLU A 49 -0.79 9.03 10.29
N LEU A 50 -1.56 9.15 11.37
CA LEU A 50 -1.22 10.01 12.50
C LEU A 50 0.11 9.58 13.15
N TYR A 51 0.30 8.28 13.37
CA TYR A 51 1.56 7.76 13.89
C TYR A 51 2.74 8.13 12.97
N LYS A 52 2.60 7.98 11.66
CA LYS A 52 3.63 8.38 10.70
C LYS A 52 3.89 9.88 10.76
N ALA A 53 2.86 10.72 10.87
CA ALA A 53 3.04 12.16 10.99
C ALA A 53 3.83 12.54 12.26
N MET A 54 3.63 11.80 13.36
CA MET A 54 4.32 12.04 14.63
C MET A 54 5.77 11.52 14.64
N TYR A 55 6.02 10.33 14.08
CA TYR A 55 7.30 9.62 14.22
C TYR A 55 8.12 9.51 12.93
N GLY A 56 7.59 9.99 11.80
CA GLY A 56 8.23 9.94 10.49
C GLY A 56 8.21 8.56 9.81
N HIS A 57 7.69 7.52 10.47
CA HIS A 57 7.69 6.15 9.97
C HIS A 57 6.46 5.34 10.39
N CYS A 58 6.16 4.25 9.68
CA CYS A 58 5.06 3.34 10.01
C CYS A 58 5.47 2.15 10.90
N ASN A 59 6.67 2.19 11.49
CA ASN A 59 7.19 1.11 12.34
C ASN A 59 6.65 1.18 13.76
N VAL A 60 5.38 0.83 13.92
CA VAL A 60 4.69 0.82 15.22
C VAL A 60 5.14 -0.39 16.05
N PRO A 61 5.70 -0.21 17.26
CA PRO A 61 6.00 -1.30 18.18
C PRO A 61 4.73 -2.06 18.60
N ILE A 62 4.85 -3.38 18.82
CA ILE A 62 3.74 -4.21 19.34
C ILE A 62 3.25 -3.68 20.70
N THR A 63 4.15 -3.11 21.51
CA THR A 63 3.82 -2.50 22.81
C THR A 63 2.92 -1.26 22.71
N THR A 64 2.73 -0.68 21.52
CA THR A 64 1.72 0.37 21.25
C THR A 64 0.29 -0.20 21.19
N GLY A 65 0.11 -1.48 21.56
CA GLY A 65 -1.18 -2.11 21.75
C GLY A 65 -1.89 -2.40 20.43
N ALA A 66 -3.16 -1.98 20.33
CA ALA A 66 -4.02 -2.36 19.21
C ALA A 66 -3.48 -1.94 17.83
N LEU A 67 -2.80 -0.79 17.73
CA LEU A 67 -2.20 -0.34 16.46
C LEU A 67 -0.96 -1.17 16.09
N GLY A 68 -0.10 -1.48 17.07
CA GLY A 68 1.09 -2.31 16.86
C GLY A 68 0.73 -3.74 16.44
N ASN A 69 -0.30 -4.31 17.08
CA ASN A 69 -0.87 -5.60 16.67
C ASN A 69 -1.43 -5.54 15.25
N TRP A 70 -2.21 -4.50 14.93
CA TRP A 70 -2.79 -4.34 13.60
C TRP A 70 -1.74 -4.22 12.49
N VAL A 71 -0.67 -3.44 12.71
CA VAL A 71 0.48 -3.33 11.79
C VAL A 71 1.15 -4.68 11.58
N THR A 72 1.36 -5.44 12.66
CA THR A 72 1.93 -6.79 12.58
C THR A 72 1.02 -7.73 11.78
N SER A 73 -0.29 -7.68 12.00
CA SER A 73 -1.27 -8.43 11.23
C SER A 73 -1.25 -8.06 9.74
N GLN A 74 -1.10 -6.78 9.38
CA GLN A 74 -1.03 -6.39 7.96
C GLN A 74 0.16 -7.07 7.27
N ARG A 75 1.33 -7.10 7.92
CA ARG A 75 2.53 -7.77 7.41
C ARG A 75 2.32 -9.28 7.23
N GLN A 76 1.69 -9.93 8.20
CA GLN A 76 1.38 -11.37 8.12
C GLN A 76 0.39 -11.66 6.99
N GLN A 77 -0.68 -10.88 6.86
CA GLN A 77 -1.68 -11.05 5.80
C GLN A 77 -1.06 -10.88 4.42
N TYR A 78 -0.20 -9.88 4.22
CA TYR A 78 0.52 -9.72 2.97
C TYR A 78 1.47 -10.89 2.66
N GLN A 79 2.11 -11.46 3.67
CA GLN A 79 2.95 -12.65 3.47
C GLN A 79 2.11 -13.87 3.05
N LEU A 80 0.95 -14.11 3.68
CA LEU A 80 0.03 -15.18 3.29
C LEU A 80 -0.44 -15.02 1.83
N LEU A 81 -0.80 -13.80 1.44
CA LEU A 81 -1.16 -13.47 0.05
C LEU A 81 -0.03 -13.85 -0.92
N ARG A 82 1.24 -13.57 -0.57
CA ARG A 82 2.41 -13.93 -1.41
C ARG A 82 2.67 -15.42 -1.49
N GLU A 83 2.31 -16.18 -0.46
CA GLU A 83 2.40 -17.63 -0.43
C GLU A 83 1.23 -18.31 -1.17
N GLY A 84 0.30 -17.52 -1.74
CA GLY A 84 -0.92 -18.04 -2.37
C GLY A 84 -1.91 -18.63 -1.36
N ILE A 85 -1.71 -18.33 -0.07
CA ILE A 85 -2.58 -18.75 1.02
C ILE A 85 -3.69 -17.70 1.18
N TYR A 86 -4.89 -18.16 1.55
CA TYR A 86 -6.02 -17.27 1.81
C TYR A 86 -5.64 -16.12 2.76
N SER A 87 -5.93 -14.90 2.33
CA SER A 87 -5.66 -13.68 3.06
C SER A 87 -6.80 -12.68 2.91
N ASN A 88 -7.01 -11.88 3.96
CA ASN A 88 -7.90 -10.71 3.93
C ASN A 88 -7.21 -9.44 3.37
N MET A 89 -5.98 -9.57 2.88
CA MET A 89 -5.28 -8.50 2.18
C MET A 89 -5.81 -8.37 0.75
N ASN A 90 -6.10 -7.14 0.31
CA ASN A 90 -6.56 -6.84 -1.04
C ASN A 90 -5.76 -5.67 -1.64
N ASP A 91 -5.90 -5.46 -2.95
CA ASP A 91 -5.13 -4.45 -3.68
C ASP A 91 -5.34 -3.03 -3.16
N GLU A 92 -6.57 -2.67 -2.76
CA GLU A 92 -6.87 -1.34 -2.23
C GLU A 92 -6.10 -1.08 -0.92
N ARG A 93 -6.09 -2.05 0.00
CA ARG A 93 -5.36 -1.97 1.27
C ARG A 93 -3.86 -1.90 1.03
N ILE A 94 -3.35 -2.67 0.07
CA ILE A 94 -1.94 -2.65 -0.32
C ILE A 94 -1.56 -1.26 -0.85
N GLN A 95 -2.36 -0.69 -1.75
CA GLN A 95 -2.14 0.63 -2.32
C GLN A 95 -2.17 1.72 -1.24
N LYS A 96 -3.15 1.69 -0.32
CA LYS A 96 -3.23 2.62 0.81
C LYS A 96 -2.00 2.53 1.72
N LEU A 97 -1.54 1.33 2.06
CA LEU A 97 -0.34 1.15 2.88
C LEU A 97 0.94 1.59 2.12
N ASN A 98 1.04 1.27 0.83
CA ASN A 98 2.16 1.70 -0.01
C ASN A 98 2.23 3.22 -0.16
N SER A 99 1.09 3.92 -0.29
CA SER A 99 1.07 5.37 -0.46
C SER A 99 1.65 6.11 0.74
N ILE A 100 1.55 5.53 1.93
CA ILE A 100 2.16 6.06 3.16
C ILE A 100 3.56 5.48 3.43
N GLY A 101 4.14 4.73 2.50
CA GLY A 101 5.49 4.17 2.65
C GLY A 101 5.58 3.07 3.71
N PHE A 102 4.49 2.30 3.90
CA PHE A 102 4.45 1.20 4.84
C PHE A 102 5.51 0.14 4.53
N GLN A 103 6.26 -0.25 5.56
CA GLN A 103 7.27 -1.29 5.44
C GLN A 103 6.66 -2.65 5.74
N TRP A 104 6.44 -3.45 4.70
CA TRP A 104 5.91 -4.82 4.81
C TRP A 104 6.89 -5.80 5.46
N CYS A 105 8.18 -5.45 5.48
CA CYS A 105 9.23 -6.21 6.15
C CYS A 105 9.94 -5.38 7.21
N THR A 106 9.93 -5.87 8.45
CA THR A 106 10.81 -5.39 9.50
C THR A 106 12.13 -6.16 9.45
N PRO A 107 13.30 -5.50 9.56
CA PRO A 107 14.57 -6.21 9.64
C PRO A 107 14.55 -7.15 10.86
N ARG A 108 14.56 -8.47 10.62
CA ARG A 108 14.62 -9.45 11.70
C ARG A 108 16.10 -9.68 12.02
N LYS A 109 16.59 -8.99 13.05
CA LYS A 109 17.99 -9.01 13.52
C LYS A 109 19.01 -8.54 12.46
N ARG A 110 20.15 -8.04 12.94
CA ARG A 110 21.17 -7.25 12.23
C ARG A 110 21.79 -7.88 10.96
N ASN A 111 21.50 -9.14 10.63
CA ASN A 111 22.17 -9.90 9.56
C ASN A 111 21.22 -10.58 8.55
N THR A 112 19.99 -10.11 8.37
CA THR A 112 19.14 -10.58 7.25
C THR A 112 19.15 -9.57 6.11
N THR A 113 19.82 -9.93 5.01
CA THR A 113 19.69 -9.27 3.70
C THR A 113 18.21 -9.15 3.40
N GLN A 114 17.67 -7.94 3.27
CA GLN A 114 16.28 -7.65 2.88
C GLN A 114 15.98 -8.26 1.49
N PRO A 115 15.39 -9.48 1.34
CA PRO A 115 15.68 -10.25 0.13
C PRO A 115 14.52 -10.41 -0.87
N ALA A 116 13.25 -10.16 -0.50
CA ALA A 116 12.12 -10.46 -1.40
C ALA A 116 11.00 -9.40 -1.40
N CYS A 117 10.40 -9.12 -0.25
CA CYS A 117 9.28 -8.18 -0.12
C CYS A 117 9.59 -6.76 -0.60
N LEU A 118 10.82 -6.25 -0.40
CA LEU A 118 11.21 -4.91 -0.87
C LEU A 118 11.20 -4.82 -2.40
N TRP A 119 11.48 -5.91 -3.12
CA TRP A 119 11.42 -5.93 -4.57
C TRP A 119 9.98 -5.78 -5.06
N ASP A 120 9.04 -6.58 -4.52
CA ASP A 120 7.64 -6.54 -4.92
C ASP A 120 7.00 -5.18 -4.67
N ILE A 121 7.28 -4.55 -3.52
CA ILE A 121 6.80 -3.20 -3.20
C ILE A 121 7.27 -2.21 -4.25
N ARG A 122 8.58 -2.21 -4.55
CA ARG A 122 9.17 -1.27 -5.50
C ARG A 122 8.70 -1.53 -6.93
N PHE A 123 8.43 -2.79 -7.25
CA PHE A 123 7.81 -3.17 -8.51
C PHE A 123 6.37 -2.67 -8.62
N GLN A 124 5.54 -2.82 -7.58
CA GLN A 124 4.19 -2.26 -7.53
C GLN A 124 4.17 -0.72 -7.57
N GLU A 125 5.11 -0.07 -6.88
CA GLU A 125 5.29 1.38 -6.98
C GLU A 125 5.64 1.80 -8.41
N LEU A 126 6.48 1.03 -9.11
CA LEU A 126 6.83 1.27 -10.51
C LEU A 126 5.63 1.04 -11.45
N GLN A 127 4.81 0.02 -11.21
CA GLN A 127 3.56 -0.20 -11.95
C GLN A 127 2.60 0.98 -11.76
N SER A 128 2.42 1.43 -10.52
CA SER A 128 1.59 2.59 -10.18
C SER A 128 2.13 3.89 -10.79
N TYR A 129 3.46 4.03 -10.87
CA TYR A 129 4.11 5.14 -11.55
C TYR A 129 3.85 5.10 -13.05
N ARG A 130 4.02 3.94 -13.69
CA ARG A 130 3.71 3.75 -15.12
C ARG A 130 2.25 4.04 -15.42
N ALA A 131 1.32 3.60 -14.57
CA ALA A 131 -0.11 3.87 -14.75
C ALA A 131 -0.43 5.38 -14.73
N ARG A 132 0.27 6.16 -13.88
CA ARG A 132 0.07 7.62 -13.77
C ARG A 132 0.79 8.44 -14.84
N HIS A 133 1.97 8.01 -15.26
CA HIS A 133 2.86 8.82 -16.11
C HIS A 133 3.04 8.24 -17.53
N GLY A 134 2.47 7.07 -17.83
CA GLY A 134 2.61 6.38 -19.12
C GLY A 134 3.98 5.75 -19.36
N HIS A 135 4.96 5.97 -18.48
CA HIS A 135 6.34 5.48 -18.63
C HIS A 135 6.98 5.07 -17.30
N THR A 136 8.07 4.31 -17.35
CA THR A 136 8.86 3.89 -16.16
C THR A 136 10.11 4.75 -15.94
N SER A 137 10.20 5.92 -16.58
CA SER A 137 11.29 6.87 -16.40
C SER A 137 11.12 7.66 -15.11
N VAL A 138 11.38 7.00 -13.97
CA VAL A 138 11.32 7.62 -12.65
C VAL A 138 12.52 8.58 -12.50
N PRO A 139 12.30 9.87 -12.17
CA PRO A 139 13.38 10.82 -11.91
C PRO A 139 14.34 10.31 -10.84
N GLY A 140 15.64 10.47 -11.09
CA GLY A 140 16.69 9.91 -10.22
C GLY A 140 16.74 10.51 -8.82
N ASN A 141 16.12 11.68 -8.63
CA ASN A 141 15.95 12.42 -7.38
C ASN A 141 14.68 12.00 -6.59
N SER A 142 13.83 11.13 -7.15
CA SER A 142 12.83 10.40 -6.36
C SER A 142 13.59 9.43 -5.46
N GLU A 143 13.86 9.86 -4.23
CA GLU A 143 14.89 9.35 -3.32
C GLU A 143 14.93 7.81 -3.24
N VAL A 144 13.75 7.18 -3.21
CA VAL A 144 13.64 5.74 -2.98
C VAL A 144 13.36 4.93 -4.26
N LEU A 145 12.30 5.26 -5.01
CA LEU A 145 11.93 4.51 -6.23
C LEU A 145 12.93 4.74 -7.38
N GLY A 146 13.41 5.97 -7.58
CA GLY A 146 14.36 6.30 -8.65
C GLY A 146 15.71 5.61 -8.44
N THR A 147 16.19 5.57 -7.20
CA THR A 147 17.40 4.84 -6.81
C THR A 147 17.22 3.34 -7.04
N TRP A 148 16.09 2.77 -6.63
CA TRP A 148 15.81 1.35 -6.86
C TRP A 148 15.78 0.99 -8.36
N VAL A 149 15.07 1.77 -9.19
CA VAL A 149 15.01 1.55 -10.65
C VAL A 149 16.39 1.61 -11.29
N ARG A 150 17.25 2.56 -10.87
CA ARG A 150 18.64 2.67 -11.34
C ARG A 150 19.43 1.41 -11.02
N THR A 151 19.33 0.92 -9.79
CA THR A 151 19.97 -0.32 -9.35
C THR A 151 19.49 -1.52 -10.14
N GLN A 152 18.19 -1.65 -10.42
CA GLN A 152 17.66 -2.74 -11.27
C GLN A 152 18.23 -2.69 -12.69
N ARG A 153 18.29 -1.49 -13.31
CA ARG A 153 18.91 -1.31 -14.64
C ARG A 153 20.38 -1.73 -14.64
N GLN A 154 21.12 -1.44 -13.57
CA GLN A 154 22.51 -1.86 -13.42
C GLN A 154 22.65 -3.38 -13.27
N TYR A 155 21.84 -4.02 -12.42
CA TYR A 155 21.84 -5.47 -12.22
C TYR A 155 21.50 -6.23 -13.50
N TYR A 156 20.56 -5.72 -14.30
CA TYR A 156 20.25 -6.28 -15.62
C TYR A 156 21.44 -6.19 -16.58
N ARG A 157 22.11 -5.03 -16.65
CA ARG A 157 23.33 -4.85 -17.48
C ARG A 157 24.46 -5.78 -17.06
N LEU A 158 24.64 -6.01 -15.76
CA LEU A 158 25.66 -6.95 -15.25
C LEU A 158 25.33 -8.39 -15.62
N SER A 159 24.07 -8.81 -15.46
CA SER A 159 23.59 -10.15 -15.86
C SER A 159 23.80 -10.40 -17.36
N LYS A 160 23.43 -9.43 -18.23
CA LYS A 160 23.66 -9.53 -19.68
C LYS A 160 25.13 -9.59 -20.09
N ARG A 161 26.05 -9.17 -19.22
CA ARG A 161 27.51 -9.25 -19.42
C ARG A 161 28.13 -10.51 -18.78
N GLY A 162 27.32 -11.45 -18.29
CA GLY A 162 27.79 -12.66 -17.63
C GLY A 162 28.45 -12.44 -16.26
N LYS A 163 28.28 -11.25 -15.66
CA LYS A 163 28.85 -10.93 -14.34
C LYS A 163 27.88 -11.30 -13.23
N LYS A 164 28.40 -11.68 -12.06
CA LYS A 164 27.61 -11.98 -10.86
C LYS A 164 26.65 -10.83 -10.55
N SER A 165 25.35 -11.13 -10.54
CA SER A 165 24.27 -10.16 -10.34
C SER A 165 23.25 -10.73 -9.34
N PRO A 166 22.65 -9.92 -8.45
CA PRO A 166 21.52 -10.33 -7.60
C PRO A 166 20.20 -10.55 -8.38
N MET A 167 20.22 -10.32 -9.70
CA MET A 167 19.09 -10.54 -10.58
C MET A 167 18.90 -12.04 -10.82
N THR A 168 17.78 -12.60 -10.35
CA THR A 168 17.37 -13.99 -10.64
C THR A 168 16.64 -14.04 -11.98
N ASP A 169 16.62 -15.20 -12.65
CA ASP A 169 15.95 -15.37 -13.94
C ASP A 169 14.44 -15.06 -13.87
N GLU A 170 13.81 -15.34 -12.73
CA GLU A 170 12.41 -14.97 -12.44
C GLU A 170 12.15 -13.45 -12.48
N ARG A 171 13.18 -12.61 -12.26
CA ARG A 171 13.08 -11.14 -12.25
C ARG A 171 13.41 -10.50 -13.61
N ILE A 172 13.82 -11.31 -14.59
CA ILE A 172 14.22 -10.87 -15.94
C ILE A 172 13.11 -11.09 -16.97
N ARG A 173 12.15 -11.98 -16.68
CA ARG A 173 10.95 -12.23 -17.50
C ARG A 173 9.92 -11.12 -17.31
#